data_AF-X1IUD8-F1
#
_entry.id   AF-X1IUD8-F1
#
_cell.length_a   1.000
_cell.length_b   1.000
_cell.length_c   1.000
_cell.angle_alpha   90.00
_cell.angle_beta   90.00
_cell.angle_gamma   90.00
#
_symmetry.space_group_name_H-M   'P 1'
#
loop_
_entity.id
_entity.type
_entity.pdbx_description
1 polymer ?
#
loop_
_entity_poly.entity_id
_entity_poly.type
_entity_poly.pdbx_seq_one_letter_code
_entity_poly.pdbx_strand_id
1 'polypeptide(L)' 'HPHMLRHTFASKLMRVTSMRTVQELLGHSSITSTQIYTHPNEDDKKKAIKGLDG' A
#
# COMPACT_ATOMS: atom_id res chain seq x y z
N HIS A 1 -4.59 -16.01 -15.08
CA HIS A 1 -3.54 -15.25 -14.36
C HIS A 1 -4.17 -14.38 -13.24
N PRO A 2 -4.80 -14.98 -12.22
CA PRO A 2 -5.55 -14.25 -11.17
C PRO A 2 -4.68 -13.32 -10.31
N HIS A 3 -3.38 -13.62 -10.20
CA HIS A 3 -2.43 -12.80 -9.46
C HIS A 3 -2.24 -11.38 -10.04
N MET A 4 -2.40 -11.21 -11.36
CA MET A 4 -2.26 -9.91 -12.03
C MET A 4 -3.41 -8.95 -11.73
N LEU A 5 -4.63 -9.47 -11.61
CA LEU A 5 -5.80 -8.69 -11.21
C LEU A 5 -5.69 -8.26 -9.74
N ARG A 6 -5.30 -9.19 -8.85
CA ARG A 6 -5.04 -8.90 -7.44
C ARG A 6 -3.95 -7.84 -7.28
N HIS A 7 -2.84 -7.97 -8.03
CA HIS A 7 -1.76 -6.99 -8.04
C HIS A 7 -2.23 -5.60 -8.49
N THR A 8 -2.94 -5.54 -9.62
CA THR A 8 -3.39 -4.26 -10.18
C THR A 8 -4.39 -3.58 -9.27
N PHE A 9 -5.30 -4.36 -8.67
CA PHE A 9 -6.28 -3.87 -7.70
C PHE A 9 -5.62 -3.34 -6.42
N ALA A 10 -4.72 -4.13 -5.82
CA ALA A 10 -4.02 -3.76 -4.59
C ALA A 10 -3.09 -2.54 -4.77
N SER A 11 -2.33 -2.49 -5.87
CA SER A 11 -1.45 -1.36 -6.19
C SER A 11 -2.22 -0.06 -6.46
N LYS A 12 -3.44 -0.13 -7.01
CA LYS A 12 -4.30 1.05 -7.16
C LYS A 12 -4.86 1.51 -5.83
N LEU A 13 -5.34 0.59 -5.00
CA LEU A 13 -5.87 0.93 -3.68
C LEU A 13 -4.81 1.53 -2.76
N MET A 14 -3.57 1.02 -2.78
CA MET A 14 -2.45 1.60 -2.02
C MET A 14 -2.19 3.08 -2.28
N ARG A 15 -2.63 3.62 -3.43
CA ARG A 15 -2.45 5.03 -3.76
C ARG A 15 -3.51 5.95 -3.17
N VAL A 16 -4.65 5.39 -2.74
CA VAL A 16 -5.83 6.17 -2.34
C VAL A 16 -6.34 5.83 -0.94
N THR A 17 -5.82 4.76 -0.33
CA THR A 17 -6.22 4.34 1.01
C THR A 17 -5.06 3.71 1.78
N SER A 18 -5.28 3.46 3.06
CA SER A 18 -4.27 2.93 3.98
C SER A 18 -3.94 1.46 3.70
N MET A 19 -2.73 1.03 4.09
CA MET A 19 -2.31 -0.38 4.03
C MET A 19 -3.28 -1.31 4.76
N ARG A 20 -3.84 -0.86 5.89
CA ARG A 20 -4.77 -1.65 6.69
C ARG A 20 -6.09 -1.89 5.95
N THR A 21 -6.63 -0.85 5.32
CA THR A 21 -7.87 -0.95 4.54
C THR A 21 -7.71 -1.93 3.37
N VAL A 22 -6.58 -1.90 2.67
CA VAL A 22 -6.34 -2.85 1.56
C VAL A 22 -6.09 -4.26 2.06
N GLN A 23 -5.43 -4.45 3.21
CA GLN A 23 -5.30 -5.76 3.83
C GLN A 23 -6.67 -6.40 4.07
N GLU A 24 -7.61 -5.64 4.63
CA GLU A 24 -8.98 -6.09 4.91
C GLU A 24 -9.74 -6.41 3.63
N LEU A 25 -9.66 -5.54 2.61
CA LEU A 25 -10.30 -5.74 1.31
C LEU A 25 -9.76 -6.96 0.54
N LEU A 26 -8.50 -7.33 0.76
CA LEU A 26 -7.87 -8.49 0.12
C LEU A 26 -8.00 -9.78 0.94
N GLY A 27 -8.52 -9.70 2.17
CA GLY A 27 -8.63 -10.82 3.10
C GLY A 27 -7.27 -11.35 3.57
N HIS A 28 -6.25 -10.49 3.65
CA HIS A 28 -4.92 -10.90 4.10
C HIS A 28 -4.89 -11.07 5.62
N SER A 29 -4.48 -12.24 6.09
CA SER A 29 -4.32 -12.55 7.52
C SER A 29 -3.13 -11.82 8.14
N SER A 30 -2.13 -11.46 7.34
CA SER A 30 -0.94 -10.73 7.76
C SER A 30 -0.74 -9.47 6.92
N ILE A 31 -0.34 -8.39 7.58
CA ILE A 31 0.00 -7.13 6.89
C ILE A 31 1.24 -7.29 6.00
N THR A 32 2.17 -8.19 6.35
CA THR A 32 3.37 -8.50 5.57
C THR A 32 3.03 -9.01 4.16
N SER A 33 1.94 -9.78 4.02
CA SER A 33 1.45 -10.23 2.71
C SER A 33 0.89 -9.07 1.85
N THR A 34 0.55 -7.94 2.47
CA THR A 34 0.08 -6.73 1.80
C THR A 34 1.23 -5.78 1.46
N GLN A 35 2.36 -5.87 2.20
CA GLN A 35 3.53 -5.03 2.00
C GLN A 35 4.14 -5.15 0.60
N ILE A 36 3.97 -6.30 -0.08
CA ILE A 36 4.44 -6.52 -1.46
C ILE A 36 3.85 -5.54 -2.48
N TYR A 37 2.75 -4.86 -2.14
CA TYR A 37 2.13 -3.83 -2.98
C TYR A 37 2.62 -2.41 -2.67
N THR A 38 3.39 -2.26 -1.59
CA THR A 38 4.00 -0.99 -1.21
C THR A 38 5.21 -0.77 -2.09
N HIS A 39 5.19 0.29 -2.87
CA HIS A 39 6.34 0.75 -3.65
C HIS A 39 6.75 2.11 -3.09
N PRO A 40 7.38 2.16 -1.89
CA PRO A 40 7.74 3.43 -1.29
C PRO A 40 8.76 4.11 -2.20
N ASN A 41 8.39 5.26 -2.73
CA ASN A 41 9.31 6.07 -3.53
C ASN A 41 9.93 7.16 -2.64
N GLU A 42 10.99 7.81 -3.16
CA GLU A 42 11.70 8.85 -2.43
C GLU A 42 10.81 10.07 -2.08
N ASP A 43 9.73 10.31 -2.81
CA ASP A 43 8.77 11.38 -2.53
C ASP A 43 7.90 11.06 -1.29
N ASP A 44 7.49 9.80 -1.13
CA ASP A 44 6.74 9.34 0.05
C ASP A 44 7.56 9.54 1.34
N LYS A 45 8.86 9.23 1.29
CA LYS A 45 9.79 9.45 2.42
C LYS A 45 9.93 10.93 2.75
N LYS A 46 10.09 11.78 1.73
CA LYS A 46 10.21 13.24 1.91
C LYS A 46 8.95 13.86 2.50
N LYS A 47 7.77 13.42 2.06
CA LYS A 47 6.48 13.86 2.62
C LYS A 47 6.33 13.47 4.08
N ALA A 48 6.72 12.25 4.45
CA ALA A 48 6.65 11.78 5.83
C ALA A 48 7.50 12.64 6.78
N ILE A 49 8.71 13.04 6.34
CA ILE A 49 9.59 13.93 7.12
C ILE A 49 9.01 15.33 7.20
N LYS A 50 8.60 15.91 6.06
CA LYS A 50 8.04 17.27 6.00
C LYS A 50 6.80 17.47 6.89
N GLY A 51 6.02 16.42 7.12
CA GLY A 51 4.87 16.46 8.01
C GLY A 51 5.20 16.52 9.51
N LEU A 52 6.47 16.32 9.89
CA LEU A 52 6.95 16.43 11.28
C LEU A 52 7.50 17.83 11.60
N ASP A 53 7.84 18.62 10.57
CA ASP A 53 8.39 19.97 10.68
C ASP A 53 7.32 21.08 10.77
N GLY A 54 6.04 20.72 10.94
CA GLY A 54 4.90 21.64 11.07
C GLY A 54 4.11 21.40 12.35
#